data_AF-A0A2D4KP64-F1
#
_entry.id   AF-A0A2D4KP64-F1
#
_cell.length_a   1.000
_cell.length_b   1.000
_cell.length_c   1.000
_cell.angle_alpha   90.00
_cell.angle_beta   90.00
_cell.angle_gamma   90.00
#
_symmetry.space_group_name_H-M   'P 1'
#
loop_
_entity.id
_entity.type
_entity.pdbx_description
1 polymer ?
#
loop_
_entity_poly.entity_id
_entity_poly.type
_entity_poly.pdbx_seq_one_letter_code
_entity_poly.pdbx_strand_id
1 'polypeptide(L)'
;HMAAFFAASDWLVRNQDEKGGWPIMVTRKLGEGFKSLDPGWYSAMAQGQAISTLIRAYLLTKEHTFLSSALRATAPYKLLSEQRGVRAVFMNKYDWYEEYPTSPSSFVLNGFMYSLIGLYDLKETAGEKLGKEAKLLYDQGMDSLKAMLPFYDTGSGTIYDLRHFMLGTAPNLARWDYHTTHINQLQLLGTLDEAPVFKEFVKRWKSYLKGGRAKHN
;
A
#
# COMPACT_ATOMS: atom_id res chain seq x y z
N HIS A 1 17.91 -17.76 8.82
CA HIS A 1 17.07 -16.54 8.66
C HIS A 1 17.83 -15.38 8.01
N MET A 2 18.97 -14.92 8.54
CA MET A 2 19.70 -13.77 7.96
C MET A 2 20.18 -13.96 6.52
N ALA A 3 20.68 -15.15 6.17
CA ALA A 3 21.09 -15.43 4.79
C ALA A 3 19.94 -15.26 3.77
N ALA A 4 18.73 -15.70 4.11
CA ALA A 4 17.56 -15.51 3.25
C ALA A 4 17.13 -14.04 3.17
N PHE A 5 17.23 -13.31 4.28
CA PHE A 5 16.95 -11.88 4.33
C PHE A 5 17.89 -11.07 3.41
N PHE A 6 19.20 -11.34 3.47
CA PHE A 6 20.16 -10.67 2.59
C PHE A 6 20.03 -11.12 1.14
N ALA A 7 19.75 -12.41 0.88
CA ALA A 7 19.46 -12.86 -0.48
C ALA A 7 18.29 -12.08 -1.13
N ALA A 8 17.23 -11.80 -0.37
CA ALA A 8 16.12 -10.97 -0.83
C ALA A 8 16.53 -9.50 -1.02
N SER A 9 17.26 -8.93 -0.06
CA SER A 9 17.72 -7.54 -0.09
C SER A 9 18.65 -7.26 -1.28
N ASP A 10 19.60 -8.15 -1.53
CA ASP A 10 20.54 -8.06 -2.64
C ASP A 10 19.84 -8.24 -3.99
N TRP A 11 18.85 -9.13 -4.05
CA TRP A 11 18.03 -9.28 -5.25
C TRP A 11 17.28 -7.99 -5.56
N LEU A 12 16.69 -7.33 -4.56
CA LEU A 12 15.98 -6.06 -4.75
C LEU A 12 16.91 -4.97 -5.30
N VAL A 13 18.10 -4.82 -4.73
CA VAL A 13 19.10 -3.86 -5.23
C VAL A 13 19.46 -4.14 -6.70
N ARG A 14 19.75 -5.40 -7.04
CA ARG A 14 20.21 -5.79 -8.39
C ARG A 14 19.14 -5.69 -9.47
N ASN A 15 17.85 -5.80 -9.11
CA ASN A 15 16.75 -5.88 -10.06
C ASN A 15 15.83 -4.64 -10.05
N GLN A 16 16.24 -3.57 -9.36
CA GLN A 16 15.55 -2.29 -9.43
C GLN A 16 15.90 -1.59 -10.75
N ASP A 17 14.88 -1.22 -11.53
CA ASP A 17 15.07 -0.55 -12.81
C ASP A 17 15.45 0.94 -12.66
N GLU A 18 15.71 1.61 -13.78
CA GLU A 18 16.10 3.02 -13.83
C GLU A 18 15.04 3.98 -13.28
N LYS A 19 13.77 3.56 -13.24
CA LYS A 19 12.65 4.33 -12.68
C LYS A 19 12.43 4.07 -11.19
N GLY A 20 13.29 3.25 -10.58
CA GLY A 20 13.20 2.88 -9.17
C GLY A 20 12.15 1.81 -8.89
N GLY A 21 11.55 1.22 -9.92
CA GLY A 21 10.54 0.19 -9.77
C GLY A 21 11.11 -1.23 -9.84
N TRP A 22 10.30 -2.19 -9.40
CA TRP A 22 10.48 -3.61 -9.71
C TRP A 22 9.39 -4.05 -10.69
N PRO A 23 9.66 -4.08 -12.01
CA PRO A 23 8.64 -4.32 -13.02
C PRO A 23 8.11 -5.75 -12.94
N ILE A 24 6.78 -5.89 -12.91
CA ILE A 24 6.13 -7.19 -12.88
C ILE A 24 5.95 -7.67 -14.33
N MET A 25 6.73 -8.68 -14.70
CA MET A 25 6.89 -9.13 -16.10
C MET A 25 5.81 -10.10 -16.57
N VAL A 26 4.63 -10.07 -15.96
CA VAL A 26 3.48 -10.90 -16.35
C VAL A 26 2.24 -10.05 -16.51
N THR A 27 1.40 -10.40 -17.49
CA THR A 27 0.11 -9.76 -17.69
C THR A 27 -0.81 -10.03 -16.49
N ARG A 28 -1.47 -9.00 -15.98
CA ARG A 28 -2.46 -9.14 -14.90
C ARG A 28 -3.83 -8.66 -15.35
N LYS A 29 -4.82 -9.55 -15.27
CA LYS A 29 -6.25 -9.23 -15.46
C LYS A 29 -6.94 -9.25 -14.08
N LEU A 30 -7.40 -8.09 -13.60
CA LEU A 30 -7.96 -7.95 -12.25
C LEU A 30 -9.45 -8.36 -12.17
N GLY A 31 -10.16 -8.33 -13.30
CA GLY A 31 -11.57 -8.68 -13.43
C GLY A 31 -12.19 -7.98 -14.64
N GLU A 32 -13.44 -8.31 -14.93
CA GLU A 32 -14.22 -7.59 -15.95
C GLU A 32 -14.33 -6.10 -15.59
N GLY A 33 -14.30 -5.24 -16.62
CA GLY A 33 -14.34 -3.77 -16.46
C GLY A 33 -12.98 -3.11 -16.25
N PHE A 34 -11.93 -3.85 -15.87
CA PHE A 34 -10.56 -3.31 -15.80
C PHE A 34 -9.76 -3.64 -17.06
N LYS A 35 -8.98 -2.68 -17.57
CA LYS A 35 -7.97 -2.97 -18.60
C LYS A 35 -6.93 -3.97 -18.07
N SER A 36 -6.43 -4.81 -18.98
CA SER A 36 -5.32 -5.71 -18.66
C SER A 36 -4.06 -4.88 -18.39
N LEU A 37 -3.30 -5.26 -17.37
CA LEU A 37 -1.98 -4.69 -17.11
C LEU A 37 -0.95 -5.51 -17.89
N ASP A 38 -0.34 -4.89 -18.89
CA ASP A 38 0.72 -5.52 -19.69
C ASP A 38 2.04 -5.62 -18.89
N PRO A 39 2.92 -6.58 -19.22
CA PRO A 39 4.20 -6.76 -18.54
C PRO A 39 4.99 -5.45 -18.36
N GLY A 40 5.57 -5.27 -17.17
CA GLY A 40 6.30 -4.07 -16.78
C GLY A 40 5.50 -3.07 -15.97
N TRP A 41 4.31 -3.44 -15.49
CA TRP A 41 3.56 -2.66 -14.50
C TRP A 41 4.23 -2.72 -13.12
N TYR A 42 4.06 -1.67 -12.31
CA TYR A 42 4.54 -1.61 -10.93
C TYR A 42 3.40 -1.78 -9.94
N SER A 43 3.73 -2.18 -8.71
CA SER A 43 2.75 -2.27 -7.62
C SER A 43 3.21 -1.44 -6.43
N ALA A 44 2.34 -0.61 -5.86
CA ALA A 44 2.63 0.13 -4.64
C ALA A 44 2.95 -0.79 -3.46
N MET A 45 2.35 -1.99 -3.44
CA MET A 45 2.67 -3.02 -2.45
C MET A 45 4.10 -3.54 -2.65
N ALA A 46 4.49 -3.84 -3.89
CA ALA A 46 5.85 -4.27 -4.19
C ALA A 46 6.88 -3.21 -3.80
N GLN A 47 6.62 -1.95 -4.16
CA GLN A 47 7.50 -0.83 -3.79
C GLN A 47 7.62 -0.69 -2.26
N GLY A 48 6.50 -0.68 -1.53
CA GLY A 48 6.50 -0.53 -0.07
C GLY A 48 7.22 -1.67 0.65
N GLN A 49 6.92 -2.92 0.28
CA GLN A 49 7.55 -4.11 0.86
C GLN A 49 9.06 -4.14 0.58
N ALA A 50 9.47 -3.76 -0.64
CA ALA A 50 10.87 -3.65 -1.00
C ALA A 50 11.58 -2.56 -0.19
N ILE A 51 10.98 -1.38 -0.05
CA ILE A 51 11.49 -0.30 0.81
C ILE A 51 11.68 -0.79 2.25
N SER A 52 10.67 -1.41 2.85
CA SER A 52 10.76 -1.98 4.21
C SER A 52 11.91 -2.99 4.35
N THR A 53 12.14 -3.82 3.34
CA THR A 53 13.24 -4.80 3.32
C THR A 53 14.60 -4.11 3.25
N LEU A 54 14.76 -3.20 2.29
CA LEU A 54 15.99 -2.44 2.04
C LEU A 54 16.37 -1.57 3.25
N ILE A 55 15.39 -0.92 3.89
CA ILE A 55 15.64 -0.10 5.08
C ILE A 55 16.16 -0.95 6.24
N ARG A 56 15.61 -2.15 6.46
CA ARG A 56 16.13 -3.08 7.48
C ARG A 56 17.55 -3.52 7.14
N ALA A 57 17.86 -3.75 5.87
CA ALA A 57 19.22 -4.12 5.44
C ALA A 57 20.22 -2.98 5.67
N TYR A 58 19.84 -1.75 5.32
CA TYR A 58 20.63 -0.55 5.61
C TYR A 58 20.85 -0.38 7.11
N LEU A 59 19.82 -0.53 7.95
CA LEU A 59 19.96 -0.34 9.39
C LEU A 59 20.94 -1.35 10.03
N LEU A 60 21.02 -2.57 9.49
CA LEU A 60 21.92 -3.63 9.96
C LEU A 60 23.36 -3.46 9.47
N THR A 61 23.55 -3.06 8.21
CA THR A 61 24.87 -3.06 7.55
C THR A 61 25.52 -1.69 7.47
N LYS A 62 24.69 -0.64 7.49
CA LYS A 62 25.04 0.75 7.14
C LYS A 62 25.53 0.93 5.70
N GLU A 63 25.31 -0.06 4.83
CA GLU A 63 25.65 0.05 3.41
C GLU A 63 24.65 0.95 2.68
N HIS A 64 25.12 2.11 2.22
CA HIS A 64 24.28 3.11 1.59
C HIS A 64 23.62 2.64 0.29
N THR A 65 24.10 1.57 -0.36
CA THR A 65 23.47 0.97 -1.53
C THR A 65 22.00 0.61 -1.25
N PHE A 66 21.70 0.05 -0.08
CA PHE A 66 20.32 -0.28 0.31
C PHE A 66 19.46 0.98 0.50
N LEU A 67 19.98 2.00 1.17
CA LEU A 67 19.26 3.27 1.38
C LEU A 67 19.00 3.99 0.05
N SER A 68 20.00 4.06 -0.83
CA SER A 68 19.87 4.67 -2.15
C SER A 68 18.85 3.94 -3.02
N SER A 69 18.78 2.61 -2.95
CA SER A 69 17.73 1.83 -3.64
C SER A 69 16.34 2.11 -3.06
N ALA A 70 16.21 2.17 -1.73
CA ALA A 70 14.95 2.52 -1.07
C ALA A 70 14.47 3.94 -1.41
N LEU A 71 15.38 4.92 -1.48
CA LEU A 71 15.07 6.29 -1.90
C LEU A 71 14.60 6.35 -3.36
N ARG A 72 15.22 5.59 -4.28
CA ARG A 72 14.76 5.53 -5.68
C ARG A 72 13.37 4.91 -5.79
N ALA A 73 13.00 4.01 -4.88
CA ALA A 73 11.74 3.29 -4.92
C ALA A 73 10.49 4.15 -4.67
N THR A 74 10.65 5.41 -4.25
CA THR A 74 9.54 6.38 -4.15
C THR A 74 9.13 6.96 -5.50
N ALA A 75 9.96 6.84 -6.54
CA ALA A 75 9.70 7.47 -7.83
C ALA A 75 8.36 7.04 -8.48
N PRO A 76 7.96 5.75 -8.50
CA PRO A 76 6.67 5.34 -9.07
C PRO A 76 5.43 5.96 -8.40
N TYR A 77 5.52 6.36 -7.12
CA TYR A 77 4.42 6.95 -6.37
C TYR A 77 4.02 8.35 -6.86
N LYS A 78 4.90 9.02 -7.61
CA LYS A 78 4.66 10.38 -8.14
C LYS A 78 3.91 10.39 -9.48
N LEU A 79 3.95 9.27 -10.19
CA LEU A 79 3.38 9.13 -11.52
C LEU A 79 2.01 8.47 -11.44
N LEU A 80 1.08 8.93 -12.29
CA LEU A 80 -0.22 8.29 -12.42
C LEU A 80 -0.07 6.87 -13.01
N SER A 81 -1.03 6.00 -12.74
CA SER A 81 -1.09 4.63 -13.29
C SER A 81 -0.89 4.61 -14.82
N GLU A 82 -1.52 5.54 -15.54
CA GLU A 82 -1.40 5.68 -17.01
C GLU A 82 0.00 6.12 -17.48
N GLN A 83 0.80 6.71 -16.58
CA GLN A 83 2.16 7.19 -16.84
C GLN A 83 3.23 6.19 -16.37
N ARG A 84 2.87 4.89 -16.24
CA ARG A 84 3.70 3.85 -15.62
C ARG A 84 4.11 4.18 -14.18
N GLY A 85 3.22 4.81 -13.43
CA GLY A 85 3.35 4.96 -11.99
C GLY A 85 2.41 4.04 -11.22
N VAL A 86 2.26 4.33 -9.94
CA VAL A 86 1.32 3.64 -9.05
C VAL A 86 0.31 4.59 -8.42
N ARG A 87 0.29 5.87 -8.80
CA ARG A 87 -0.65 6.84 -8.23
C ARG A 87 -2.02 6.76 -8.91
N ALA A 88 -3.05 6.83 -8.09
CA ALA A 88 -4.44 7.10 -8.45
C ALA A 88 -4.95 8.29 -7.62
N VAL A 89 -6.06 8.90 -8.05
CA VAL A 89 -6.71 9.97 -7.31
C VAL A 89 -8.18 9.64 -7.17
N PHE A 90 -8.63 9.39 -5.94
CA PHE A 90 -10.04 9.13 -5.66
C PHE A 90 -10.82 10.45 -5.67
N MET A 91 -11.84 10.52 -6.53
CA MET A 91 -12.76 11.65 -6.69
C MET A 91 -12.06 13.02 -6.79
N ASN A 92 -10.95 13.10 -7.53
CA ASN A 92 -10.14 14.32 -7.72
C ASN A 92 -9.63 14.96 -6.41
N LYS A 93 -9.56 14.19 -5.31
CA LYS A 93 -9.22 14.74 -3.99
C LYS A 93 -8.18 13.95 -3.21
N TYR A 94 -8.27 12.62 -3.20
CA TYR A 94 -7.44 11.79 -2.32
C TYR A 94 -6.41 11.00 -3.13
N ASP A 95 -5.12 11.25 -2.90
CA ASP A 95 -4.04 10.48 -3.51
C ASP A 95 -4.05 9.04 -2.98
N TRP A 96 -3.89 8.08 -3.88
CA TRP A 96 -3.87 6.66 -3.56
C TRP A 96 -2.72 5.96 -4.27
N TYR A 97 -2.15 4.94 -3.63
CA TYR A 97 -1.06 4.15 -4.19
C TYR A 97 -1.55 2.73 -4.50
N GLU A 98 -1.69 2.44 -5.78
CA GLU A 98 -2.34 1.26 -6.32
C GLU A 98 -1.50 0.00 -6.15
N GLU A 99 -2.08 -1.04 -5.54
CA GLU A 99 -1.53 -2.41 -5.62
C GLU A 99 -1.52 -2.89 -7.07
N TYR A 100 -2.59 -2.57 -7.82
CA TYR A 100 -2.75 -2.82 -9.25
C TYR A 100 -3.08 -1.49 -9.94
N PRO A 101 -2.16 -0.87 -10.70
CA PRO A 101 -2.36 0.42 -11.34
C PRO A 101 -3.28 0.33 -12.56
N THR A 102 -4.53 -0.09 -12.35
CA THR A 102 -5.53 -0.33 -13.39
C THR A 102 -6.17 0.96 -13.91
N SER A 103 -6.83 0.85 -15.06
CA SER A 103 -7.73 1.86 -15.59
C SER A 103 -9.10 1.19 -15.85
N PRO A 104 -10.19 1.63 -15.17
CA PRO A 104 -10.19 2.62 -14.07
C PRO A 104 -9.42 2.13 -12.83
N SER A 105 -9.14 3.05 -11.90
CA SER A 105 -8.44 2.78 -10.63
C SER A 105 -9.17 1.75 -9.77
N SER A 106 -8.43 0.90 -9.06
CA SER A 106 -8.98 -0.24 -8.31
C SER A 106 -9.16 0.03 -6.82
N PHE A 107 -8.24 0.83 -6.24
CA PHE A 107 -8.22 1.17 -4.82
C PHE A 107 -8.22 -0.08 -3.91
N VAL A 108 -7.24 -0.96 -4.08
CA VAL A 108 -7.05 -2.10 -3.16
C VAL A 108 -6.51 -1.62 -1.81
N LEU A 109 -7.19 -1.96 -0.71
CA LEU A 109 -6.88 -1.43 0.63
C LEU A 109 -5.56 -1.97 1.20
N ASN A 110 -5.37 -3.29 1.17
CA ASN A 110 -4.23 -3.93 1.84
C ASN A 110 -2.88 -3.50 1.21
N GLY A 111 -2.77 -3.48 -0.12
CA GLY A 111 -1.55 -3.06 -0.80
C GLY A 111 -1.24 -1.59 -0.60
N PHE A 112 -2.27 -0.73 -0.51
CA PHE A 112 -2.09 0.68 -0.15
C PHE A 112 -1.48 0.83 1.24
N MET A 113 -2.02 0.15 2.26
CA MET A 113 -1.46 0.24 3.62
C MET A 113 -0.02 -0.31 3.70
N TYR A 114 0.32 -1.38 2.98
CA TYR A 114 1.71 -1.84 2.88
C TYR A 114 2.63 -0.82 2.23
N SER A 115 2.13 -0.08 1.23
CA SER A 115 2.88 1.00 0.61
C SER A 115 3.20 2.12 1.60
N LEU A 116 2.26 2.48 2.49
CA LEU A 116 2.44 3.49 3.54
C LEU A 116 3.45 3.03 4.60
N ILE A 117 3.41 1.75 5.00
CA ILE A 117 4.37 1.20 5.96
C ILE A 117 5.80 1.29 5.41
N GLY A 118 6.00 1.00 4.11
CA GLY A 118 7.31 1.19 3.47
C GLY A 118 7.76 2.65 3.47
N LEU A 119 6.88 3.58 3.10
CA LEU A 119 7.16 5.02 3.15
C LEU A 119 7.48 5.51 4.57
N TYR A 120 6.81 4.96 5.60
CA TYR A 120 7.12 5.22 7.00
C TYR A 120 8.54 4.75 7.36
N ASP A 121 8.89 3.51 7.05
CA ASP A 121 10.24 2.98 7.33
C ASP A 121 11.33 3.87 6.71
N LEU A 122 11.11 4.32 5.47
CA LEU A 122 12.05 5.19 4.75
C LEU A 122 12.13 6.59 5.35
N LYS A 123 10.99 7.24 5.64
CA LYS A 123 11.00 8.62 6.16
C LYS A 123 11.66 8.71 7.54
N GLU A 124 11.47 7.70 8.39
CA GLU A 124 12.08 7.65 9.72
C GLU A 124 13.59 7.37 9.66
N THR A 125 14.05 6.67 8.63
CA THR A 125 15.45 6.23 8.53
C THR A 125 16.34 7.20 7.73
N ALA A 126 15.80 7.83 6.68
CA ALA A 126 16.58 8.66 5.75
C ALA A 126 16.93 10.06 6.28
N GLY A 127 16.37 10.47 7.43
CA GLY A 127 16.51 11.81 7.98
C GLY A 127 15.79 12.89 7.18
N GLU A 128 15.76 14.12 7.69
CA GLU A 128 14.88 15.18 7.16
C GLU A 128 15.13 15.54 5.68
N LYS A 129 16.40 15.56 5.25
CA LYS A 129 16.76 15.99 3.90
C LYS A 129 16.44 14.94 2.85
N LEU A 130 16.89 13.70 3.05
CA LEU A 130 16.68 12.61 2.07
C LEU A 130 15.27 12.01 2.19
N GLY A 131 14.71 11.94 3.40
CA GLY A 131 13.39 11.40 3.68
C GLY A 131 12.23 12.34 3.33
N LYS A 132 12.48 13.59 2.90
CA LYS A 132 11.45 14.59 2.62
C LYS A 132 10.38 14.11 1.65
N GLU A 133 10.78 13.41 0.57
CA GLU A 133 9.83 12.89 -0.41
C GLU A 133 8.97 11.75 0.16
N ALA A 134 9.60 10.79 0.86
CA ALA A 134 8.89 9.71 1.52
C ALA A 134 7.91 10.22 2.58
N LYS A 135 8.31 11.27 3.33
CA LYS A 135 7.44 11.95 4.29
C LYS A 135 6.21 12.57 3.62
N LEU A 136 6.39 13.33 2.53
CA LEU A 136 5.29 13.95 1.81
C LEU A 136 4.27 12.90 1.32
N LEU A 137 4.77 11.83 0.69
CA LEU A 137 3.93 10.73 0.21
C LEU A 137 3.21 10.02 1.37
N TYR A 138 3.92 9.74 2.46
CA TYR A 138 3.31 9.12 3.64
C TYR A 138 2.18 9.99 4.21
N ASP A 139 2.42 11.29 4.41
CA ASP A 139 1.45 12.20 5.02
C ASP A 139 0.18 12.30 4.14
N GLN A 140 0.34 12.47 2.82
CA GLN A 140 -0.78 12.50 1.86
C GLN A 140 -1.57 11.18 1.81
N GLY A 141 -0.85 10.05 1.84
CA GLY A 141 -1.45 8.73 1.85
C GLY A 141 -2.20 8.43 3.14
N MET A 142 -1.68 8.87 4.28
CA MET A 142 -2.35 8.72 5.58
C MET A 142 -3.63 9.56 5.67
N ASP A 143 -3.63 10.78 5.16
CA ASP A 143 -4.85 11.60 5.08
C ASP A 143 -5.92 10.93 4.21
N SER A 144 -5.50 10.35 3.09
CA SER A 144 -6.39 9.59 2.19
C SER A 144 -6.92 8.32 2.86
N LEU A 145 -6.07 7.56 3.55
CA LEU A 145 -6.48 6.37 4.30
C LEU A 145 -7.56 6.72 5.33
N LYS A 146 -7.32 7.73 6.17
CA LYS A 146 -8.27 8.16 7.22
C LYS A 146 -9.63 8.54 6.63
N ALA A 147 -9.63 9.27 5.52
CA ALA A 147 -10.85 9.69 4.83
C ALA A 147 -11.58 8.54 4.13
N MET A 148 -10.84 7.57 3.58
CA MET A 148 -11.40 6.52 2.74
C MET A 148 -11.74 5.23 3.50
N LEU A 149 -11.25 5.03 4.72
CA LEU A 149 -11.52 3.84 5.54
C LEU A 149 -13.01 3.45 5.64
N PRO A 150 -13.96 4.39 5.84
CA PRO A 150 -15.38 4.04 5.89
C PRO A 150 -15.91 3.33 4.64
N PHE A 151 -15.37 3.63 3.45
CA PHE A 151 -15.82 3.01 2.20
C PHE A 151 -15.51 1.51 2.11
N TYR A 152 -14.63 0.99 2.97
CA TYR A 152 -14.29 -0.42 3.03
C TYR A 152 -15.04 -1.18 4.14
N ASP A 153 -15.84 -0.51 4.96
CA ASP A 153 -16.57 -1.14 6.07
C ASP A 153 -18.01 -1.49 5.64
N THR A 154 -18.34 -2.77 5.67
CA THR A 154 -19.69 -3.25 5.30
C THR A 154 -20.65 -3.30 6.49
N GLY A 155 -20.18 -2.97 7.70
CA GLY A 155 -20.92 -3.17 8.95
C GLY A 155 -20.85 -4.60 9.48
N SER A 156 -20.24 -5.56 8.78
CA SER A 156 -20.06 -6.95 9.26
C SER A 156 -18.79 -7.64 8.72
N GLY A 157 -17.91 -6.88 8.10
CA GLY A 157 -16.71 -7.32 7.41
C GLY A 157 -16.13 -6.16 6.59
N THR A 158 -15.11 -6.43 5.79
CA THR A 158 -14.50 -5.40 4.93
C THR A 158 -14.60 -5.73 3.44
N ILE A 159 -14.55 -4.70 2.61
CA ILE A 159 -14.40 -4.82 1.15
C ILE A 159 -12.89 -4.84 0.83
N TYR A 160 -12.50 -5.60 -0.20
CA TYR A 160 -11.10 -5.71 -0.63
C TYR A 160 -10.64 -4.48 -1.43
N ASP A 161 -11.54 -4.00 -2.31
CA ASP A 161 -11.28 -2.89 -3.24
C ASP A 161 -12.57 -2.10 -3.53
N LEU A 162 -12.44 -0.93 -4.16
CA LEU A 162 -13.59 -0.07 -4.48
C LEU A 162 -14.19 -0.33 -5.87
N ARG A 163 -14.00 -1.53 -6.46
CA ARG A 163 -14.52 -1.82 -7.81
C ARG A 163 -16.03 -1.65 -7.96
N HIS A 164 -16.77 -1.87 -6.87
CA HIS A 164 -18.22 -1.72 -6.85
C HIS A 164 -18.65 -0.27 -7.09
N PHE A 165 -17.88 0.68 -6.55
CA PHE A 165 -18.07 2.11 -6.79
C PHE A 165 -17.55 2.51 -8.19
N MET A 166 -16.38 2.00 -8.58
CA MET A 166 -15.73 2.41 -9.84
C MET A 166 -16.37 1.84 -11.10
N LEU A 167 -16.98 0.65 -11.00
CA LEU A 167 -17.56 -0.09 -12.14
C LEU A 167 -19.08 -0.25 -12.04
N GLY A 168 -19.71 0.17 -10.93
CA GLY A 168 -21.15 -0.06 -10.70
C GLY A 168 -21.51 -1.54 -10.55
N THR A 169 -20.61 -2.33 -9.95
CA THR A 169 -20.76 -3.77 -9.75
C THR A 169 -20.98 -4.14 -8.28
N ALA A 170 -21.16 -5.43 -7.98
CA ALA A 170 -21.25 -5.89 -6.60
C ALA A 170 -19.92 -5.69 -5.83
N PRO A 171 -19.95 -5.44 -4.50
CA PRO A 171 -18.77 -5.37 -3.66
C PRO A 171 -17.88 -6.61 -3.75
N ASN A 172 -16.58 -6.41 -3.98
CA ASN A 172 -15.59 -7.47 -3.84
C ASN A 172 -15.24 -7.65 -2.36
N LEU A 173 -15.98 -8.51 -1.66
CA LEU A 173 -15.79 -8.73 -0.24
C LEU A 173 -14.41 -9.31 0.06
N ALA A 174 -13.73 -8.74 1.05
CA ALA A 174 -12.49 -9.30 1.56
C ALA A 174 -12.82 -10.59 2.31
N ARG A 175 -12.28 -11.71 1.86
CA ARG A 175 -12.32 -12.98 2.59
C ARG A 175 -11.61 -12.81 3.96
N TRP A 176 -11.90 -13.70 4.92
CA TRP A 176 -11.55 -13.46 6.34
C TRP A 176 -10.06 -13.26 6.63
N ASP A 177 -9.15 -13.90 5.90
CA ASP A 177 -7.71 -13.68 6.05
C ASP A 177 -7.31 -12.24 5.64
N TYR A 178 -7.84 -11.70 4.54
CA TYR A 178 -7.66 -10.30 4.17
C TYR A 178 -8.30 -9.35 5.18
N HIS A 179 -9.47 -9.70 5.72
CA HIS A 179 -10.06 -8.92 6.81
C HIS A 179 -9.11 -8.86 8.02
N THR A 180 -8.50 -9.99 8.41
CA THR A 180 -7.48 -9.98 9.47
C THR A 180 -6.21 -9.22 9.09
N THR A 181 -5.78 -9.26 7.82
CA THR A 181 -4.69 -8.43 7.32
C THR A 181 -5.01 -6.94 7.46
N HIS A 182 -6.22 -6.52 7.09
CA HIS A 182 -6.65 -5.13 7.26
C HIS A 182 -6.60 -4.70 8.73
N ILE A 183 -7.08 -5.56 9.65
CA ILE A 183 -7.00 -5.31 11.10
C ILE A 183 -5.54 -5.17 11.55
N ASN A 184 -4.66 -6.10 11.16
CA ASN A 184 -3.25 -6.08 11.56
C ASN A 184 -2.52 -4.83 11.06
N GLN A 185 -2.79 -4.41 9.82
CA GLN A 185 -2.22 -3.20 9.23
C GLN A 185 -2.70 -1.94 9.96
N LEU A 186 -4.01 -1.82 10.24
CA LEU A 186 -4.53 -0.70 11.01
C LEU A 186 -4.05 -0.69 12.46
N GLN A 187 -3.86 -1.85 13.07
CA GLN A 187 -3.24 -1.94 14.38
C GLN A 187 -1.82 -1.40 14.37
N LEU A 188 -1.02 -1.77 13.38
CA LEU A 188 0.33 -1.24 13.21
C LEU A 188 0.30 0.27 13.00
N LEU A 189 -0.46 0.76 12.03
CA LEU A 189 -0.56 2.20 11.74
C LEU A 189 -1.07 3.00 12.95
N GLY A 190 -2.01 2.45 13.73
CA GLY A 190 -2.50 3.07 14.97
C GLY A 190 -1.48 3.13 16.11
N THR A 191 -0.31 2.48 15.99
CA THR A 191 0.83 2.70 16.90
C THR A 191 1.76 3.82 16.43
N LEU A 192 1.67 4.20 15.15
CA LEU A 192 2.51 5.21 14.51
C LEU A 192 1.79 6.58 14.38
N ASP A 193 0.45 6.56 14.42
CA ASP A 193 -0.42 7.72 14.30
C ASP A 193 -1.56 7.61 15.34
N GLU A 194 -1.71 8.62 16.18
CA GLU A 194 -2.65 8.61 17.30
C GLU A 194 -4.10 8.90 16.92
N ALA A 195 -4.41 9.09 15.63
CA ALA A 195 -5.75 9.40 15.16
C ALA A 195 -6.79 8.37 15.69
N PRO A 196 -7.86 8.83 16.38
CA PRO A 196 -8.86 7.93 16.98
C PRO A 196 -9.50 6.96 16.00
N VAL A 197 -9.61 7.34 14.72
CA VAL A 197 -10.18 6.54 13.65
C VAL A 197 -9.56 5.15 13.56
N PHE A 198 -8.24 5.00 13.76
CA PHE A 198 -7.60 3.68 13.70
C PHE A 198 -8.06 2.77 14.84
N LYS A 199 -8.10 3.30 16.07
CA LYS A 199 -8.55 2.55 17.26
C LYS A 199 -10.02 2.14 17.13
N GLU A 200 -10.86 3.04 16.63
CA GLU A 200 -12.29 2.78 16.41
C GLU A 200 -12.52 1.69 15.37
N PHE A 201 -11.89 1.80 14.20
CA PHE A 201 -12.02 0.82 13.12
C PHE A 201 -11.44 -0.55 13.52
N VAL A 202 -10.27 -0.59 14.16
CA VAL A 202 -9.69 -1.85 14.68
C VAL A 202 -10.64 -2.52 15.66
N LYS A 203 -11.18 -1.78 16.64
CA LYS A 203 -12.12 -2.33 17.63
C LYS A 203 -13.37 -2.89 16.95
N ARG A 204 -13.95 -2.14 16.02
CA ARG A 204 -15.15 -2.54 15.29
C ARG A 204 -14.89 -3.75 14.40
N TRP A 205 -13.84 -3.75 13.60
CA TRP A 205 -13.50 -4.85 12.71
C TRP A 205 -13.15 -6.13 13.45
N LYS A 206 -12.45 -6.05 14.60
CA LYS A 206 -12.25 -7.22 15.46
C LYS A 206 -13.55 -7.84 15.97
N SER A 207 -14.61 -7.04 16.17
CA SER A 207 -15.90 -7.59 16.60
C SER A 207 -16.56 -8.43 15.50
N TYR A 208 -16.32 -8.11 14.22
CA TYR A 208 -16.89 -8.83 13.08
C TYR A 208 -16.40 -10.27 13.00
N LEU A 209 -15.16 -10.54 13.43
CA LEU A 209 -14.60 -11.90 13.56
C LEU A 209 -15.39 -12.81 14.50
N LYS A 210 -16.21 -12.24 15.39
CA LYS A 210 -17.05 -12.97 16.35
C LYS A 210 -18.54 -12.79 16.06
N GLY A 211 -18.89 -12.44 14.82
CA GLY A 211 -20.28 -12.21 14.41
C GLY A 211 -20.86 -10.87 14.85
N GLY A 212 -20.05 -9.96 15.39
CA GLY A 212 -20.46 -8.58 15.66
C GLY A 212 -20.90 -7.88 14.38
N ARG A 213 -21.87 -6.97 14.50
CA ARG A 213 -22.40 -6.18 13.38
C ARG A 213 -22.58 -4.73 13.83
N ALA A 214 -22.45 -3.79 12.90
CA ALA A 214 -22.88 -2.42 13.11
C ALA A 214 -24.39 -2.40 13.41
N LYS A 215 -24.82 -1.46 14.25
CA LYS A 215 -26.25 -1.28 14.56
C LYS A 215 -26.99 -0.88 13.28
N HIS A 216 -28.17 -1.46 13.07
CA HIS A 216 -29.12 -0.97 12.07
C HIS A 216 -30.02 0.11 12.70
N ASN A 217 -30.71 0.87 11.85
CA ASN A 217 -31.73 1.84 12.25
C ASN A 217 -33.03 1.16 12.72
#